data_AF-A0A7J3EFN8-F1
#
_entry.id   AF-A0A7J3EFN8-F1
#
_cell.length_a   1.000
_cell.length_b   1.000
_cell.length_c   1.000
_cell.angle_alpha   90.00
_cell.angle_beta   90.00
_cell.angle_gamma   90.00
#
_symmetry.space_group_name_H-M   'P 1'
#
loop_
_entity.id
_entity.type
_entity.pdbx_description
1 polymer ?
#
loop_
_entity_poly.entity_id
_entity_poly.type
_entity_poly.pdbx_seq_one_letter_code
_entity_poly.pdbx_strand_id
1 'polypeptide(L)' 'MGKPTIRKALLYENVRGGLTRCLLCERRCMISEGSTGFCGTRVNMDGGLYTIVYGDINAVSVNPIEKGRLL' A
#
# COMPACT_ATOMS: atom_id res chain seq x y z
N MET A 1 -8.41 -3.50 14.58
CA MET A 1 -7.77 -2.52 13.67
C MET A 1 -7.88 -1.13 14.30
N GLY A 2 -6.78 -0.36 14.39
CA GLY A 2 -6.82 0.98 14.99
C GLY A 2 -5.60 1.88 14.73
N LYS A 3 -4.68 1.47 13.83
CA LYS A 3 -3.54 2.32 13.44
C LYS A 3 -4.00 3.31 12.35
N PRO A 4 -3.64 4.61 12.44
CA PRO A 4 -4.03 5.62 11.44
C PRO A 4 -3.41 5.37 10.06
N THR A 5 -2.39 4.51 9.97
CA THR A 5 -1.71 4.11 8.73
C THR A 5 -2.46 3.07 7.90
N ILE A 6 -3.49 2.41 8.46
CA ILE A 6 -4.32 1.46 7.73
C ILE A 6 -5.44 2.25 7.03
N ARG A 7 -5.42 2.29 5.70
CA ARG A 7 -6.47 2.93 4.89
C ARG A 7 -6.99 2.01 3.81
N LYS A 8 -8.29 2.12 3.52
CA LYS A 8 -8.91 1.38 2.40
C LYS A 8 -8.31 1.86 1.08
N ALA A 9 -7.94 0.92 0.22
CA ALA A 9 -7.45 1.23 -1.12
C ALA A 9 -8.62 1.68 -2.01
N LEU A 10 -8.35 2.60 -2.95
CA LEU A 10 -9.36 3.10 -3.89
C LEU A 10 -9.33 2.35 -5.23
N LEU A 11 -8.16 1.86 -5.63
CA LEU A 11 -7.91 1.23 -6.94
C LEU A 11 -7.86 -0.30 -6.80
N TYR A 12 -9.03 -0.92 -6.61
CA TYR A 12 -9.16 -2.38 -6.59
C TYR A 12 -10.53 -2.85 -7.06
N GLU A 13 -10.59 -4.09 -7.54
CA GLU A 13 -11.82 -4.77 -7.96
C GLU A 13 -12.09 -5.97 -7.02
N ASN A 14 -13.36 -6.17 -6.66
CA ASN A 14 -13.79 -7.40 -6.00
C ASN A 14 -13.98 -8.51 -7.03
N VAL A 15 -13.37 -9.66 -6.79
CA VAL A 15 -13.51 -10.87 -7.61
C VAL A 15 -14.26 -11.93 -6.80
N ARG A 16 -14.92 -12.87 -7.48
CA ARG A 16 -15.65 -13.97 -6.83
C ARG A 16 -14.70 -14.80 -5.94
N GLY A 17 -15.22 -15.30 -4.82
CA GLY A 17 -14.48 -16.17 -3.89
C GLY A 17 -13.54 -15.44 -2.92
N GLY A 18 -13.87 -14.22 -2.50
CA GLY A 18 -13.10 -13.46 -1.49
C GLY A 18 -11.78 -12.88 -2.01
N LEU A 19 -11.48 -13.01 -3.30
CA LEU A 19 -10.28 -12.44 -3.92
C LEU A 19 -10.51 -10.96 -4.29
N THR A 20 -9.49 -10.13 -4.10
CA THR A 20 -9.45 -8.76 -4.65
C THR A 20 -8.34 -8.63 -5.68
N ARG A 21 -8.61 -7.93 -6.77
CA ARG A 21 -7.59 -7.54 -7.74
C ARG A 21 -7.16 -6.11 -7.45
N CYS A 22 -5.90 -5.92 -7.08
CA CYS A 22 -5.31 -4.59 -6.93
C CYS A 22 -5.03 -3.99 -8.32
N LEU A 23 -5.50 -2.77 -8.59
CA LEU A 23 -5.28 -2.06 -9.87
C LEU A 23 -4.22 -0.95 -9.80
N LEU A 24 -3.54 -0.78 -8.66
CA LEU A 24 -2.62 0.34 -8.45
C LEU A 24 -1.31 0.27 -9.26
N CYS A 25 -0.84 -0.93 -9.62
CA CYS A 25 0.33 -1.12 -10.48
C CYS A 25 0.04 -2.13 -11.60
N GLU A 26 0.87 -2.09 -12.64
CA GLU A 26 0.82 -2.95 -13.84
C GLU A 26 0.78 -4.45 -13.52
N ARG A 27 1.38 -4.90 -12.40
CA ARG A 27 1.34 -6.31 -11.95
C ARG A 27 -0.06 -6.83 -11.61
N ARG A 28 -1.04 -5.96 -11.32
CA ARG A 28 -2.47 -6.30 -11.15
C ARG A 28 -2.74 -7.50 -10.22
N CYS A 29 -2.11 -7.49 -9.05
CA CYS A 29 -2.07 -8.64 -8.12
C CYS A 29 -3.49 -9.12 -7.73
N MET A 30 -3.73 -10.42 -7.86
CA MET A 30 -4.85 -11.13 -7.23
C MET A 30 -4.46 -11.47 -5.79
N ILE A 31 -5.29 -11.05 -4.83
CA ILE A 31 -4.99 -11.14 -3.39
C ILE A 31 -6.15 -11.86 -2.71
N SER A 32 -5.90 -13.08 -2.23
CA SER A 32 -6.82 -13.85 -1.39
C SER A 32 -7.05 -13.17 -0.05
N GLU A 33 -8.19 -13.46 0.59
CA GLU A 33 -8.50 -12.95 1.93
C GLU A 33 -7.40 -13.29 2.94
N GLY A 34 -7.12 -12.36 3.88
CA GLY A 34 -6.03 -12.46 4.85
C GLY A 34 -4.62 -12.37 4.24
N SER A 35 -4.49 -12.28 2.92
CA SER A 35 -3.21 -12.33 2.22
C SER A 35 -2.73 -10.95 1.77
N THR A 36 -1.43 -10.81 1.56
CA THR A 36 -0.77 -9.57 1.13
C THR A 36 -0.35 -9.66 -0.34
N GLY A 37 -0.51 -8.58 -1.09
CA GLY A 37 -0.01 -8.49 -2.47
C GLY A 37 1.52 -8.46 -2.54
N PHE A 38 2.08 -8.69 -3.74
CA PHE A 38 3.53 -8.76 -3.98
C PHE A 38 4.34 -7.57 -3.43
N CYS A 39 3.74 -6.39 -3.35
CA CYS A 39 4.36 -5.19 -2.78
C CYS A 39 4.53 -5.19 -1.25
N GLY A 40 4.08 -6.21 -0.52
CA GLY A 40 4.17 -6.30 0.95
C GLY A 40 3.31 -5.31 1.75
N THR A 41 2.77 -4.28 1.10
CA THR A 41 2.18 -3.09 1.72
C THR A 41 0.66 -2.99 1.60
N ARG A 42 0.01 -3.93 0.90
CA ARG A 42 -1.44 -3.93 0.65
C ARG A 42 -2.01 -5.33 0.87
N VAL A 43 -3.02 -5.42 1.71
CA VAL A 43 -3.60 -6.67 2.25
C VAL A 43 -5.10 -6.71 1.99
N ASN A 44 -5.65 -7.89 1.70
CA ASN A 44 -7.08 -8.11 1.63
C ASN A 44 -7.61 -8.53 3.02
N MET A 45 -8.52 -7.73 3.59
CA MET A 45 -9.21 -8.02 4.85
C MET A 45 -10.71 -7.93 4.60
N ASP A 46 -11.45 -9.01 4.90
CA ASP A 46 -12.92 -9.04 4.79
C ASP A 46 -13.40 -8.70 3.35
N GLY A 47 -12.69 -9.21 2.34
CA GLY A 47 -12.92 -8.88 0.92
C GLY A 47 -12.59 -7.43 0.53
N GLY A 48 -12.11 -6.58 1.45
CA GLY A 48 -11.66 -5.21 1.17
C GLY A 48 -10.14 -5.12 1.02
N LEU A 49 -9.65 -4.42 0.00
CA LEU A 49 -8.22 -4.12 -0.10
C LEU A 49 -7.85 -2.89 0.76
N TYR A 50 -6.82 -3.03 1.60
CA TYR A 50 -6.28 -1.96 2.44
C TYR A 50 -4.77 -1.81 2.22
N THR A 51 -4.27 -0.58 2.35
CA THR A 51 -2.83 -0.31 2.53
C THR A 51 -2.51 -0.19 4.02
N ILE A 52 -1.35 -0.70 4.45
CA ILE A 52 -0.92 -0.73 5.86
C ILE A 52 0.16 0.32 6.20
N VAL A 53 0.67 1.03 5.18
CA VAL A 53 1.79 2.00 5.27
C VAL A 53 1.39 3.43 4.91
N TYR A 54 0.09 3.76 4.90
CA TYR A 54 -0.33 5.10 4.48
C TYR A 54 0.12 6.16 5.51
N GLY A 55 0.91 7.14 5.08
CA GLY A 55 1.47 8.14 5.99
C GLY A 55 2.52 7.58 6.97
N ASP A 56 3.00 6.35 6.74
CA ASP A 56 4.10 5.77 7.50
C ASP A 56 5.43 6.32 6.94
N ILE A 57 5.97 7.34 7.62
CA ILE A 57 7.14 8.08 7.14
C ILE A 57 8.40 7.26 7.43
N ASN A 58 8.89 6.56 6.41
CA ASN A 58 10.04 5.66 6.54
C ASN A 58 11.40 6.40 6.64
N ALA A 59 11.46 7.67 6.23
CA ALA A 59 12.60 8.55 6.49
C ALA A 59 12.18 10.03 6.42
N VAL A 60 12.61 10.84 7.40
CA VAL A 60 12.62 12.31 7.31
C VAL A 60 14.07 12.73 7.17
N SER A 61 14.44 13.30 6.02
CA SER A 61 15.79 13.84 5.80
C SER A 61 15.68 15.33 5.47
N VAL A 62 15.97 16.16 6.48
CA VAL A 62 16.06 17.62 6.32
C VAL A 62 17.39 17.94 5.64
N ASN A 63 17.41 17.80 4.32
CA ASN A 63 18.52 18.29 3.50
C ASN A 63 18.36 19.82 3.35
N PRO A 64 19.44 20.60 3.41
CA PRO A 64 19.38 22.01 3.01
C PRO A 64 18.92 22.11 1.55
N ILE A 65 18.07 23.10 1.26
CA ILE A 65 17.58 23.39 -0.11
C ILE A 65 18.74 23.57 -1.08
N GLU A 66 19.77 24.29 -0.64
CA GLU A 66 21.03 24.35 -1.34
C GLU A 66 21.89 23.16 -0.93
N LYS A 67 21.79 22.08 -1.71
CA LYS A 67 22.78 21.00 -1.68
C LYS A 67 24.05 21.51 -2.37
N GLY A 68 24.77 22.38 -1.66
CA GLY A 68 26.04 22.93 -2.09
C GLY A 68 26.93 21.81 -2.61
N ARG A 69 27.42 21.95 -3.84
CA ARG A 69 28.33 20.99 -4.45
C ARG A 69 29.59 20.95 -3.57
N LEU A 70 29.78 19.84 -2.86
CA LEU A 70 31.07 19.52 -2.26
C LEU A 70 32.11 19.46 -3.38
N LEU A 71 33.04 20.40 -3.34
CA LEU A 71 34.40 20.25 -3.86
C LEU A 71 35.23 19.52 -2.80
#